data_AF-A0A7V4Y2J1-F1
#
_entry.id   AF-A0A7V4Y2J1-F1
#
_cell.length_a   1.000
_cell.length_b   1.000
_cell.length_c   1.000
_cell.angle_alpha   90.00
_cell.angle_beta   90.00
_cell.angle_gamma   90.00
#
_symmetry.space_group_name_H-M   'P 1'
#
loop_
_entity.id
_entity.type
_entity.pdbx_description
1 polymer ?
#
loop_
_entity_poly.entity_id
_entity_poly.type
_entity_poly.pdbx_seq_one_letter_code
_entity_poly.pdbx_strand_id
1 'polypeptide(L)'
;MRFGFWDQEKYFKRTALLNNVPQLRWVTIERTGTPDKRLYPIVPALIDALTKPLTKEEMYAGKYVPEKPARYIFEGTYDEAIEFFNAAEHVDSADADINIYTDGSPIIPPTEEKVAKMLTGTSLKPDTVVTDAKGNPVRFSRYETVTVEKVATIGVMAGCKPEYMPVLLAIAEMGGGSTNCPGTSSSVGTVYIVDGPIAQQIGLSSRHQFLDYGNRANVSLAKAARLMTINFGGCIAGIQRTDAGNPL
;
A
#
# COMPACT_ATOMS: atom_id res chain seq x y z
N MET A 1 9.97 -0.95 -22.93
CA MET A 1 11.01 -0.22 -22.17
C MET A 1 10.32 0.76 -21.21
N ARG A 2 10.87 0.97 -20.02
CA ARG A 2 10.40 1.99 -19.07
C ARG A 2 11.57 2.80 -18.50
N PHE A 3 11.31 4.08 -18.28
CA PHE A 3 12.20 5.02 -17.61
C PHE A 3 11.75 5.23 -16.16
N GLY A 4 12.70 5.38 -15.24
CA GLY A 4 12.38 5.70 -13.84
C GLY A 4 13.61 5.93 -12.97
N PHE A 5 13.39 6.03 -11.67
CA PHE A 5 14.45 6.11 -10.68
C PHE A 5 14.89 4.72 -10.23
N TRP A 6 16.17 4.53 -9.91
CA TRP A 6 16.69 3.24 -9.46
C TRP A 6 16.00 2.73 -8.18
N ASP A 7 15.62 3.64 -7.27
CA ASP A 7 14.95 3.32 -6.02
C ASP A 7 13.51 2.80 -6.19
N GLN A 8 12.91 2.98 -7.38
CA GLN A 8 11.59 2.45 -7.73
C GLN A 8 11.67 1.10 -8.47
N GLU A 9 12.86 0.57 -8.74
CA GLU A 9 13.04 -0.63 -9.55
C GLU A 9 12.27 -1.84 -9.00
N LYS A 10 12.25 -2.05 -7.68
CA LYS A 10 11.51 -3.16 -7.04
C LYS A 10 10.01 -3.12 -7.35
N TYR A 11 9.38 -1.95 -7.17
CA TYR A 11 7.95 -1.74 -7.44
C TYR A 11 7.60 -2.04 -8.90
N PHE A 12 8.48 -1.60 -9.78
CA PHE A 12 8.32 -1.63 -11.21
C PHE A 12 8.59 -3.00 -11.83
N LYS A 13 9.60 -3.73 -11.36
CA LYS A 13 9.80 -5.16 -11.68
C LYS A 13 8.58 -5.99 -11.29
N ARG A 14 8.03 -5.75 -10.09
CA ARG A 14 6.80 -6.43 -9.64
C ARG A 14 5.60 -6.12 -10.53
N THR A 15 5.42 -4.85 -10.90
CA THR A 15 4.37 -4.44 -11.84
C THR A 15 4.54 -5.12 -13.19
N ALA A 16 5.77 -5.20 -13.70
CA ALA A 16 6.09 -5.82 -14.98
C ALA A 16 5.81 -7.33 -14.98
N LEU A 17 6.18 -8.02 -13.89
CA LEU A 17 5.82 -9.43 -13.67
C LEU A 17 4.30 -9.64 -13.74
N LEU A 18 3.53 -8.83 -13.01
CA LEU A 18 2.06 -8.95 -12.97
C LEU A 18 1.37 -8.60 -14.29
N ASN A 19 2.05 -7.86 -15.17
CA ASN A 19 1.60 -7.54 -16.52
C ASN A 19 2.20 -8.47 -17.60
N ASN A 20 2.75 -9.63 -17.21
CA ASN A 20 3.28 -10.64 -18.13
C ASN A 20 4.49 -10.17 -18.97
N VAL A 21 5.21 -9.17 -18.48
CA VAL A 21 6.42 -8.61 -19.11
C VAL A 21 7.60 -8.66 -18.12
N PRO A 22 8.00 -9.86 -17.65
CA PRO A 22 8.97 -10.04 -16.55
C PRO A 22 10.32 -9.37 -16.83
N GLN A 23 10.72 -9.34 -18.10
CA GLN A 23 11.99 -8.80 -18.57
C GLN A 23 11.79 -7.48 -19.30
N LEU A 24 10.96 -6.59 -18.74
CA LEU A 24 10.82 -5.24 -19.27
C LEU A 24 12.17 -4.53 -19.22
N ARG A 25 12.62 -3.93 -20.32
CA ARG A 25 13.87 -3.13 -20.33
C ARG A 25 13.70 -1.85 -19.49
N TRP A 26 14.66 -1.60 -18.59
CA TRP A 26 14.66 -0.46 -17.69
C TRP A 26 15.82 0.48 -17.97
N VAL A 27 15.52 1.78 -17.99
CA VAL A 27 16.51 2.85 -17.94
C VAL A 27 16.30 3.58 -16.62
N THR A 28 17.28 3.48 -15.72
CA THR A 28 17.22 4.07 -14.39
C THR A 28 18.20 5.23 -14.26
N ILE A 29 17.83 6.21 -13.44
CA ILE A 29 18.69 7.33 -13.04
C ILE A 29 18.66 7.52 -11.52
N GLU A 30 19.62 8.27 -10.99
CA GLU A 30 19.60 8.77 -9.63
C GLU A 30 18.45 9.77 -9.43
N ARG A 31 17.74 9.66 -8.30
CA ARG A 31 16.67 10.61 -7.93
C ARG A 31 17.24 11.96 -7.51
N THR A 32 18.26 11.92 -6.67
CA THR A 32 18.99 13.08 -6.15
C THR A 32 20.33 13.23 -6.87
N GLY A 33 21.03 14.35 -6.69
CA GLY A 33 22.34 14.59 -7.29
C GLY A 33 22.39 15.64 -8.41
N THR A 34 23.55 15.78 -9.06
CA THR A 34 23.83 16.81 -10.06
C THR A 34 23.19 16.48 -11.42
N PRO A 35 22.94 17.49 -12.29
CA PRO A 35 22.42 17.25 -13.64
C PRO A 35 23.22 16.23 -14.46
N ASP A 36 24.54 16.16 -14.27
CA ASP A 36 25.41 15.18 -14.95
C ASP A 36 25.09 13.74 -14.61
N LYS A 37 24.60 13.48 -13.39
CA LYS A 37 24.24 12.14 -12.92
C LYS A 37 22.78 11.79 -13.21
N ARG A 38 21.86 12.76 -13.15
CA ARG A 38 20.41 12.48 -13.24
C ARG A 38 19.71 12.99 -14.49
N LEU A 39 20.20 14.02 -15.17
CA LEU A 39 19.48 14.67 -16.26
C LEU A 39 20.10 14.34 -17.63
N TYR A 40 21.39 14.63 -17.79
CA TYR A 40 22.09 14.46 -19.07
C TYR A 40 22.17 13.01 -19.56
N PRO A 41 22.28 11.98 -18.68
CA PRO A 41 22.30 10.59 -19.12
C PRO A 41 20.96 10.07 -19.66
N ILE A 42 19.83 10.75 -19.39
CA ILE A 42 18.49 10.24 -19.71
C ILE A 42 18.34 9.95 -21.21
N VAL A 43 18.56 10.96 -22.05
CA VAL A 43 18.29 10.85 -23.49
C VAL A 43 19.22 9.82 -24.16
N PRO A 44 20.55 9.83 -23.93
CA PRO A 44 21.44 8.80 -24.47
C PRO A 44 21.06 7.38 -24.03
N ALA A 45 20.75 7.18 -22.75
CA ALA A 45 20.40 5.86 -22.23
C ALA A 45 19.07 5.35 -22.80
N LEU A 46 18.09 6.23 -23.03
CA LEU A 46 16.84 5.87 -23.70
C LEU A 46 17.06 5.49 -25.15
N ILE A 47 17.88 6.25 -25.90
CA ILE A 47 18.19 5.93 -27.29
C ILE A 47 18.89 4.57 -27.39
N ASP A 48 19.90 4.33 -26.57
CA ASP A 48 20.61 3.05 -26.51
C ASP A 48 19.65 1.88 -26.19
N ALA A 49 18.80 2.06 -25.18
CA ALA A 49 17.81 1.08 -24.77
C ALA A 49 16.66 0.91 -25.79
N LEU A 50 16.39 1.85 -26.69
CA LEU A 50 15.40 1.68 -27.75
C LEU A 50 15.97 1.08 -29.04
N THR A 51 17.27 1.27 -29.28
CA THR A 51 17.93 0.88 -30.53
C THR A 51 18.57 -0.50 -30.48
N LYS A 52 18.93 -0.98 -29.28
CA LYS A 52 19.43 -2.36 -29.11
C LYS A 52 18.34 -3.40 -29.41
N PRO A 53 18.62 -4.45 -30.21
CA PRO A 53 17.70 -5.56 -30.39
C PRO A 53 17.26 -6.18 -29.05
N LEU A 54 16.05 -6.74 -29.01
CA LEU A 54 15.55 -7.43 -27.83
C LEU A 54 16.30 -8.76 -27.62
N THR A 55 16.61 -9.10 -26.37
CA THR A 55 17.13 -10.42 -26.03
C THR A 55 16.02 -11.47 -26.05
N LYS A 56 16.39 -12.76 -26.05
CA LYS A 56 15.40 -13.86 -26.01
C LYS A 56 14.52 -13.80 -24.77
N GLU A 57 15.08 -13.34 -23.65
CA GLU A 57 14.40 -13.19 -22.37
C GLU A 57 13.41 -12.02 -22.41
N GLU A 58 13.77 -10.90 -23.06
CA GLU A 58 12.88 -9.74 -23.26
C GLU A 58 11.74 -10.04 -24.25
N MET A 59 11.94 -10.99 -25.16
CA MET A 59 10.91 -11.52 -26.06
C MET A 59 9.95 -12.52 -25.39
N TYR A 60 10.03 -12.69 -24.06
CA TYR A 60 9.12 -13.56 -23.34
C TYR A 60 7.65 -13.21 -23.62
N ALA A 61 6.89 -14.22 -24.04
CA ALA A 61 5.45 -14.15 -24.22
C ALA A 61 4.80 -15.31 -23.46
N GLY A 62 4.43 -15.07 -22.21
CA GLY A 62 3.77 -16.06 -21.36
C GLY A 62 2.99 -15.39 -20.25
N LYS A 63 2.17 -16.17 -19.52
CA LYS A 63 1.45 -15.65 -18.35
C LYS A 63 2.25 -15.95 -17.09
N TYR A 64 2.60 -14.90 -16.35
CA TYR A 64 3.17 -15.02 -15.03
C TYR A 64 2.05 -15.20 -14.00
N VAL A 65 2.13 -16.29 -13.23
CA VAL A 65 1.26 -16.50 -12.08
C VAL A 65 2.12 -16.24 -10.84
N PRO A 66 1.81 -15.20 -10.05
CA PRO A 66 2.56 -14.93 -8.84
C PRO A 66 2.39 -16.09 -7.84
N GLU A 67 3.47 -16.43 -7.14
CA GLU A 67 3.40 -17.35 -6.01
C GLU A 67 2.43 -16.82 -4.97
N LYS A 68 1.61 -17.71 -4.39
CA LYS A 68 0.74 -17.33 -3.29
C LYS A 68 1.63 -16.95 -2.10
N PRO A 69 1.53 -15.70 -1.58
CA PRO A 69 2.29 -15.32 -0.41
C PRO A 69 1.90 -16.20 0.78
N ALA A 70 2.86 -16.44 1.67
CA ALA A 70 2.58 -17.10 2.93
C ALA A 70 1.48 -16.37 3.69
N ARG A 71 0.57 -17.11 4.32
CA ARG A 71 -0.51 -16.53 5.13
C ARG A 71 0.03 -15.80 6.35
N TYR A 72 1.08 -16.34 6.97
CA TYR A 72 1.78 -15.75 8.12
C TYR A 72 3.12 -15.22 7.68
N ILE A 73 3.45 -14.01 8.15
CA ILE A 73 4.74 -13.36 7.87
C ILE A 73 5.67 -13.40 9.09
N PHE A 74 5.15 -13.81 10.25
CA PHE A 74 5.86 -13.84 11.52
C PHE A 74 5.22 -14.87 12.46
N GLU A 75 6.06 -15.55 13.24
CA GLU A 75 5.66 -16.44 14.33
C GLU A 75 6.60 -16.17 15.52
N GLY A 76 6.05 -15.97 16.71
CA GLY A 76 6.81 -15.60 17.90
C GLY A 76 5.93 -15.02 18.99
N THR A 77 6.56 -14.42 19.99
CA THR A 77 5.89 -13.74 21.09
C THR A 77 5.29 -12.40 20.66
N TYR A 78 4.44 -11.83 21.51
CA TYR A 78 3.82 -10.53 21.25
C TYR A 78 4.85 -9.40 21.11
N ASP A 79 5.87 -9.38 21.97
CA ASP A 79 6.91 -8.35 21.96
C ASP A 79 7.82 -8.49 20.74
N GLU A 80 8.19 -9.71 20.36
CA GLU A 80 8.94 -9.95 19.11
C GLU A 80 8.14 -9.56 17.87
N ALA A 81 6.81 -9.75 17.89
CA ALA A 81 5.95 -9.28 16.80
C ALA A 81 5.96 -7.75 16.70
N ILE A 82 5.95 -7.03 17.84
CA ILE A 82 6.06 -5.57 17.84
C ILE A 82 7.37 -5.13 17.19
N GLU A 83 8.50 -5.73 17.57
CA GLU A 83 9.80 -5.44 16.95
C GLU A 83 9.80 -5.74 15.45
N PHE A 84 9.24 -6.88 15.05
CA PHE A 84 9.11 -7.25 13.64
C PHE A 84 8.32 -6.22 12.82
N PHE A 85 7.16 -5.78 13.31
CA PHE A 85 6.35 -4.78 12.60
C PHE A 85 6.96 -3.38 12.63
N ASN A 86 7.80 -3.08 13.62
CA ASN A 86 8.54 -1.82 13.69
C ASN A 86 9.88 -1.85 12.94
N ALA A 87 10.24 -2.96 12.31
CA ALA A 87 11.42 -3.04 11.46
C ALA A 87 11.41 -1.92 10.39
N ALA A 88 12.53 -1.22 10.28
CA ALA A 88 12.73 -0.11 9.37
C ALA A 88 13.93 -0.36 8.45
N GLU A 89 13.88 0.21 7.26
CA GLU A 89 15.01 0.24 6.32
C GLU A 89 15.38 1.69 6.02
N HIS A 90 16.68 1.95 5.86
CA HIS A 90 17.14 3.28 5.47
C HIS A 90 16.72 3.58 4.03
N VAL A 91 16.10 4.75 3.83
CA VAL A 91 15.67 5.20 2.50
C VAL A 91 16.45 6.46 2.14
N ASP A 92 17.44 6.33 1.24
CA ASP A 92 18.34 7.42 0.83
C ASP A 92 17.60 8.69 0.38
N SER A 93 16.48 8.53 -0.32
CA SER A 93 15.67 9.65 -0.81
C SER A 93 14.97 10.44 0.31
N ALA A 94 14.75 9.83 1.47
CA ALA A 94 14.19 10.44 2.67
C ALA A 94 15.26 10.80 3.70
N ASP A 95 16.50 10.30 3.56
CA ASP A 95 17.58 10.45 4.54
C ASP A 95 17.15 10.03 5.95
N ALA A 96 16.40 8.93 6.04
CA ALA A 96 15.80 8.45 7.28
C ALA A 96 15.50 6.95 7.20
N ASP A 97 15.37 6.33 8.38
CA ASP A 97 14.88 4.96 8.50
C ASP A 97 13.34 4.97 8.43
N ILE A 98 12.80 4.18 7.50
CA ILE A 98 11.37 4.12 7.21
C ILE A 98 10.85 2.72 7.56
N ASN A 99 9.79 2.66 8.38
CA ASN A 99 9.12 1.41 8.75
C ASN A 99 8.59 0.67 7.51
N ILE A 100 8.79 -0.64 7.50
CA ILE A 100 8.45 -1.50 6.36
C ILE A 100 6.94 -1.80 6.31
N TYR A 101 6.33 -2.06 7.48
CA TYR A 101 4.94 -2.55 7.59
C TYR A 101 3.96 -1.54 8.19
N THR A 102 4.48 -0.51 8.86
CA THR A 102 3.69 0.45 9.63
C THR A 102 3.98 1.87 9.19
N ASP A 103 3.17 2.81 9.67
CA ASP A 103 3.38 4.26 9.50
C ASP A 103 4.31 4.85 10.57
N GLY A 104 5.07 4.02 11.27
CA GLY A 104 5.91 4.40 12.41
C GLY A 104 5.14 4.56 13.74
N SER A 105 3.80 4.47 13.72
CA SER A 105 3.00 4.52 14.95
C SER A 105 2.75 3.12 15.55
N PRO A 106 2.57 3.00 16.88
CA PRO A 106 2.37 1.70 17.53
C PRO A 106 1.18 0.93 16.97
N ILE A 107 1.34 -0.34 16.63
CA ILE A 107 0.28 -1.21 16.11
C ILE A 107 -0.15 -2.26 17.12
N ILE A 108 -1.32 -2.86 16.88
CA ILE A 108 -1.72 -4.10 17.54
C ILE A 108 -1.31 -5.27 16.62
N PRO A 109 -0.38 -6.15 17.03
CA PRO A 109 -0.04 -7.33 16.25
C PRO A 109 -1.29 -8.16 15.87
N PRO A 110 -1.50 -8.45 14.58
CA PRO A 110 -2.71 -9.10 14.09
C PRO A 110 -2.64 -10.61 14.28
N THR A 111 -2.84 -11.06 15.52
CA THR A 111 -2.94 -12.50 15.84
C THR A 111 -4.20 -13.12 15.23
N GLU A 112 -4.20 -14.43 15.01
CA GLU A 112 -5.35 -15.15 14.43
C GLU A 112 -6.65 -14.87 15.18
N GLU A 113 -6.62 -14.90 16.52
CA GLU A 113 -7.79 -14.64 17.36
C GLU A 113 -8.34 -13.22 17.14
N LYS A 114 -7.46 -12.22 17.04
CA LYS A 114 -7.88 -10.82 16.82
C LYS A 114 -8.42 -10.62 15.41
N VAL A 115 -7.82 -11.27 14.41
CA VAL A 115 -8.32 -11.24 13.03
C VAL A 115 -9.67 -11.95 12.92
N ALA A 116 -9.84 -13.12 13.55
CA ALA A 116 -11.11 -13.83 13.63
C ALA A 116 -12.19 -12.97 14.31
N LYS A 117 -11.85 -12.27 15.39
CA LYS A 117 -12.75 -11.31 16.04
C LYS A 117 -13.09 -10.14 15.14
N MET A 118 -12.15 -9.59 14.38
CA MET A 118 -12.42 -8.50 13.43
C MET A 118 -13.37 -8.96 12.32
N LEU A 119 -13.21 -10.19 11.84
CA LEU A 119 -14.04 -10.77 10.79
C LEU A 119 -15.50 -10.95 11.18
N THR A 120 -15.87 -10.93 12.46
CA THR A 120 -17.28 -10.95 12.89
C THR A 120 -18.04 -9.68 12.51
N GLY A 121 -17.32 -8.61 12.15
CA GLY A 121 -17.88 -7.36 11.65
C GLY A 121 -18.42 -7.39 10.22
N THR A 122 -18.29 -8.52 9.53
CA THR A 122 -18.76 -8.70 8.14
C THR A 122 -19.37 -10.08 7.94
N SER A 123 -20.28 -10.21 6.98
CA SER A 123 -20.84 -11.48 6.52
C SER A 123 -20.04 -12.11 5.38
N LEU A 124 -19.06 -11.38 4.83
CA LEU A 124 -18.21 -11.86 3.73
C LEU A 124 -17.23 -12.93 4.21
N LYS A 125 -16.91 -13.90 3.35
CA LYS A 125 -15.92 -14.93 3.67
C LYS A 125 -14.50 -14.34 3.67
N PRO A 126 -13.58 -14.83 4.52
CA PRO A 126 -12.22 -14.28 4.62
C PRO A 126 -11.42 -14.30 3.31
N ASP A 127 -11.65 -15.30 2.46
CA ASP A 127 -10.99 -15.51 1.16
C ASP A 127 -11.63 -14.71 0.01
N THR A 128 -12.75 -14.02 0.27
CA THR A 128 -13.43 -13.17 -0.73
C THR A 128 -12.49 -12.05 -1.16
N VAL A 129 -12.30 -11.90 -2.48
CA VAL A 129 -11.55 -10.79 -3.05
C VAL A 129 -12.41 -9.53 -3.01
N VAL A 130 -11.84 -8.43 -2.52
CA VAL A 130 -12.49 -7.11 -2.53
C VAL A 130 -12.61 -6.63 -3.97
N THR A 131 -13.81 -6.17 -4.34
CA THR A 131 -14.12 -5.69 -5.70
C THR A 131 -14.54 -4.23 -5.69
N ASP A 132 -14.26 -3.50 -6.77
CA ASP A 132 -14.77 -2.15 -6.97
C ASP A 132 -16.29 -2.16 -7.19
N ALA A 133 -16.89 -0.96 -7.32
CA ALA A 133 -18.33 -0.80 -7.57
C ALA A 133 -18.83 -1.46 -8.88
N LYS A 134 -17.92 -1.84 -9.79
CA LYS A 134 -18.23 -2.54 -11.05
C LYS A 134 -18.03 -4.06 -10.93
N GLY A 135 -17.67 -4.57 -9.76
CA GLY A 135 -17.40 -5.99 -9.52
C GLY A 135 -16.02 -6.45 -10.00
N ASN A 136 -15.12 -5.54 -10.37
CA ASN A 136 -13.75 -5.90 -10.75
C ASN A 136 -12.90 -6.04 -9.49
N PRO A 137 -11.97 -7.01 -9.43
CA PRO A 137 -11.03 -7.09 -8.32
C PRO A 137 -10.28 -5.78 -8.13
N VAL A 138 -10.32 -5.23 -6.90
CA VAL A 138 -9.54 -4.03 -6.57
C VAL A 138 -8.06 -4.40 -6.65
N ARG A 139 -7.34 -3.60 -7.41
CA ARG A 139 -5.88 -3.67 -7.51
C ARG A 139 -5.30 -2.42 -6.89
N PHE A 140 -4.65 -2.59 -5.75
CA PHE A 140 -3.81 -1.55 -5.19
C PHE A 140 -2.57 -1.34 -6.06
N SER A 141 -1.77 -0.34 -5.76
CA SER A 141 -0.60 0.03 -6.56
C SER A 141 0.42 -1.09 -6.79
N ARG A 142 0.53 -2.11 -5.93
CA ARG A 142 1.32 -3.33 -6.20
C ARG A 142 0.66 -4.33 -7.14
N TYR A 143 -0.49 -4.01 -7.72
CA TYR A 143 -1.35 -4.88 -8.54
C TYR A 143 -1.76 -6.19 -7.83
N GLU A 144 -1.68 -6.21 -6.50
CA GLU A 144 -2.15 -7.32 -5.67
C GLU A 144 -3.66 -7.27 -5.50
N THR A 145 -4.29 -8.43 -5.55
CA THR A 145 -5.67 -8.62 -5.09
C THR A 145 -5.69 -8.67 -3.57
N VAL A 146 -6.64 -7.96 -2.97
CA VAL A 146 -6.83 -7.88 -1.53
C VAL A 146 -8.05 -8.72 -1.14
N THR A 147 -7.91 -9.54 -0.11
CA THR A 147 -8.99 -10.35 0.45
C THR A 147 -9.59 -9.67 1.68
N VAL A 148 -10.80 -10.07 2.07
CA VAL A 148 -11.45 -9.61 3.31
C VAL A 148 -10.58 -9.88 4.55
N GLU A 149 -9.90 -11.03 4.60
CA GLU A 149 -8.95 -11.36 5.68
C GLU A 149 -7.81 -10.33 5.76
N LYS A 150 -7.21 -9.94 4.62
CA LYS A 150 -6.17 -8.91 4.58
C LYS A 150 -6.68 -7.57 5.12
N VAL A 151 -7.90 -7.17 4.74
CA VAL A 151 -8.53 -5.94 5.25
C VAL A 151 -8.73 -6.02 6.77
N ALA A 152 -9.19 -7.16 7.27
CA ALA A 152 -9.37 -7.39 8.70
C ALA A 152 -8.04 -7.32 9.46
N THR A 153 -6.96 -7.90 8.93
CA THR A 153 -5.60 -7.79 9.46
C THR A 153 -5.17 -6.33 9.63
N ILE A 154 -5.38 -5.49 8.60
CA ILE A 154 -5.09 -4.05 8.69
C ILE A 154 -5.98 -3.36 9.72
N GLY A 155 -7.27 -3.70 9.78
CA GLY A 155 -8.17 -3.19 10.80
C GLY A 155 -7.67 -3.48 12.22
N VAL A 156 -7.14 -4.69 12.47
CA VAL A 156 -6.56 -5.05 13.77
C VAL A 156 -5.31 -4.22 14.04
N MET A 157 -4.36 -4.15 13.10
CA MET A 157 -3.14 -3.35 13.22
C MET A 157 -3.43 -1.89 13.57
N ALA A 158 -4.46 -1.32 12.97
CA ALA A 158 -4.90 0.05 13.20
C ALA A 158 -5.69 0.26 14.51
N GLY A 159 -6.07 -0.80 15.21
CA GLY A 159 -6.88 -0.72 16.42
C GLY A 159 -8.37 -0.45 16.17
N CYS A 160 -8.87 -0.76 14.98
CA CYS A 160 -10.30 -0.71 14.67
C CYS A 160 -11.09 -1.70 15.55
N LYS A 161 -12.40 -1.48 15.66
CA LYS A 161 -13.31 -2.47 16.22
C LYS A 161 -14.03 -3.24 15.11
N PRO A 162 -14.56 -4.46 15.37
CA PRO A 162 -15.29 -5.23 14.36
C PRO A 162 -16.45 -4.45 13.72
N GLU A 163 -17.14 -3.60 14.49
CA GLU A 163 -18.26 -2.79 13.97
C GLU A 163 -17.82 -1.80 12.87
N TYR A 164 -16.53 -1.54 12.72
CA TYR A 164 -15.97 -0.63 11.71
C TYR A 164 -15.68 -1.35 10.39
N MET A 165 -15.77 -2.68 10.36
CA MET A 165 -15.43 -3.52 9.20
C MET A 165 -16.16 -3.12 7.90
N PRO A 166 -17.45 -2.74 7.91
CA PRO A 166 -18.11 -2.26 6.69
C PRO A 166 -17.45 -1.02 6.09
N VAL A 167 -17.00 -0.08 6.93
CA VAL A 167 -16.30 1.13 6.49
C VAL A 167 -14.89 0.79 6.00
N LEU A 168 -14.18 -0.12 6.68
CA LEU A 168 -12.88 -0.62 6.23
C LEU A 168 -12.94 -1.27 4.85
N LEU A 169 -13.97 -2.08 4.61
CA LEU A 169 -14.20 -2.70 3.31
C LEU A 169 -14.48 -1.64 2.25
N ALA A 170 -15.35 -0.67 2.52
CA ALA A 170 -15.61 0.43 1.59
C ALA A 170 -14.32 1.23 1.26
N ILE A 171 -13.46 1.49 2.25
CA ILE A 171 -12.14 2.10 2.03
C ILE A 171 -11.28 1.23 1.12
N ALA A 172 -11.24 -0.09 1.34
CA ALA A 172 -10.49 -1.01 0.51
C ALA A 172 -11.06 -1.13 -0.92
N GLU A 173 -12.38 -1.05 -1.09
CA GLU A 173 -13.09 -1.04 -2.38
C GLU A 173 -12.67 0.16 -3.24
N MET A 174 -12.38 1.29 -2.60
CA MET A 174 -11.84 2.50 -3.25
C MET A 174 -10.32 2.45 -3.49
N GLY A 175 -9.65 1.34 -3.17
CA GLY A 175 -8.19 1.23 -3.25
C GLY A 175 -7.45 1.92 -2.11
N GLY A 176 -8.08 2.06 -0.94
CA GLY A 176 -7.47 2.66 0.26
C GLY A 176 -7.29 4.17 0.17
N GLY A 177 -8.06 4.84 -0.71
CA GLY A 177 -8.02 6.28 -0.96
C GLY A 177 -6.84 6.79 -1.78
N SER A 178 -5.76 6.00 -1.89
CA SER A 178 -4.62 6.32 -2.75
C SER A 178 -4.65 5.49 -4.03
N THR A 179 -5.43 5.95 -5.01
CA THR A 179 -5.26 5.51 -6.40
C THR A 179 -3.96 6.06 -7.03
N ASN A 180 -3.20 6.88 -6.28
CA ASN A 180 -2.10 7.71 -6.78
C ASN A 180 -0.68 7.22 -6.45
N CYS A 181 -0.47 6.07 -5.81
CA CYS A 181 0.84 5.40 -5.91
C CYS A 181 0.90 4.74 -7.30
N PRO A 182 1.67 5.27 -8.29
CA PRO A 182 3.01 5.82 -8.11
C PRO A 182 3.26 7.22 -8.75
N GLY A 183 2.27 8.13 -8.79
CA GLY A 183 2.25 9.18 -9.83
C GLY A 183 1.91 10.63 -9.47
N THR A 184 1.69 11.03 -8.22
CA THR A 184 1.40 12.46 -7.94
C THR A 184 2.67 13.31 -7.76
N SER A 185 2.70 14.49 -8.40
CA SER A 185 3.75 15.50 -8.20
C SER A 185 3.58 16.32 -6.91
N SER A 186 2.48 16.15 -6.18
CA SER A 186 2.16 16.87 -4.94
C SER A 186 1.69 15.91 -3.84
N SER A 187 1.94 16.29 -2.58
CA SER A 187 1.30 15.64 -1.43
C SER A 187 -0.18 16.04 -1.40
N VAL A 188 -1.09 15.07 -1.34
CA VAL A 188 -2.53 15.31 -1.26
C VAL A 188 -3.05 14.87 0.11
N GLY A 189 -4.01 15.56 0.70
CA GLY A 189 -4.70 15.07 1.90
C GLY A 189 -5.93 14.26 1.50
N THR A 190 -6.11 13.05 2.05
CA THR A 190 -7.29 12.23 1.78
C THR A 190 -8.25 12.30 2.97
N VAL A 191 -9.47 12.73 2.69
CA VAL A 191 -10.57 12.76 3.66
C VAL A 191 -11.63 11.74 3.23
N TYR A 192 -12.01 10.86 4.14
CA TYR A 192 -13.09 9.91 3.93
C TYR A 192 -14.39 10.48 4.48
N ILE A 193 -15.41 10.56 3.62
CA ILE A 193 -16.76 10.97 4.00
C ILE A 193 -17.60 9.70 4.10
N VAL A 194 -18.11 9.43 5.31
CA VAL A 194 -18.99 8.29 5.57
C VAL A 194 -20.40 8.84 5.77
N ASP A 195 -21.31 8.48 4.87
CA ASP A 195 -22.71 8.84 4.94
C ASP A 195 -23.58 7.64 5.33
N GLY A 196 -24.68 7.91 6.03
CA GLY A 196 -25.68 6.91 6.43
C GLY A 196 -25.59 6.44 7.90
N PRO A 197 -26.47 5.49 8.30
CA PRO A 197 -26.64 5.08 9.69
C PRO A 197 -25.38 4.55 10.35
N ILE A 198 -24.48 3.94 9.57
CA ILE A 198 -23.24 3.35 10.05
C ILE A 198 -22.35 4.41 10.74
N ALA A 199 -22.33 5.65 10.25
CA ALA A 199 -21.53 6.72 10.85
C ALA A 199 -21.94 6.99 12.31
N GLN A 200 -23.26 6.95 12.60
CA GLN A 200 -23.78 7.12 13.95
C GLN A 200 -23.57 5.86 14.80
N GLN A 201 -23.79 4.67 14.21
CA GLN A 201 -23.65 3.38 14.90
C GLN A 201 -22.23 3.14 15.43
N ILE A 202 -21.20 3.54 14.67
CA ILE A 202 -19.80 3.40 15.07
C ILE A 202 -19.29 4.58 15.89
N GLY A 203 -20.12 5.60 16.10
CA GLY A 203 -19.76 6.82 16.82
C GLY A 203 -18.71 7.65 16.10
N LEU A 204 -18.76 7.72 14.77
CA LEU A 204 -17.87 8.55 13.96
C LEU A 204 -18.11 10.03 14.29
N SER A 205 -17.06 10.75 14.68
CA SER A 205 -17.18 12.18 14.97
C SER A 205 -17.28 12.96 13.67
N SER A 206 -18.19 13.92 13.60
CA SER A 206 -18.43 14.80 12.44
C SER A 206 -18.62 16.27 12.84
N ARG A 207 -18.23 16.65 14.06
CA ARG A 207 -18.37 18.00 14.62
C ARG A 207 -17.02 18.70 14.72
N HIS A 208 -16.91 19.73 15.55
CA HIS A 208 -15.64 20.40 15.81
C HIS A 208 -14.53 19.39 16.10
N GLN A 209 -13.36 19.60 15.48
CA GLN A 209 -12.18 18.75 15.66
C GLN A 209 -12.40 17.29 15.22
N PHE A 210 -13.28 17.02 14.25
CA PHE A 210 -13.48 15.65 13.74
C PHE A 210 -12.25 15.05 13.05
N LEU A 211 -11.32 15.89 12.57
CA LEU A 211 -10.04 15.44 12.03
C LEU A 211 -8.97 15.29 13.12
N ASP A 212 -9.25 15.68 14.37
CA ASP A 212 -8.29 15.76 15.45
C ASP A 212 -8.29 14.47 16.31
N TYR A 213 -7.56 14.46 17.42
CA TYR A 213 -7.47 13.34 18.35
C TYR A 213 -8.77 13.03 19.12
N GLY A 214 -8.80 11.85 19.73
CA GLY A 214 -9.79 11.48 20.77
C GLY A 214 -10.93 10.58 20.30
N ASN A 215 -11.37 10.67 19.04
CA ASN A 215 -12.35 9.72 18.51
C ASN A 215 -11.65 8.47 17.93
N ARG A 216 -11.83 7.32 18.58
CA ARG A 216 -11.23 6.05 18.14
C ARG A 216 -11.65 5.67 16.72
N ALA A 217 -12.91 5.85 16.32
CA ALA A 217 -13.35 5.48 14.97
C ALA A 217 -12.62 6.31 13.92
N ASN A 218 -12.58 7.64 14.07
CA ASN A 218 -11.90 8.54 13.14
C ASN A 218 -10.39 8.21 13.01
N VAL A 219 -9.68 8.12 14.13
CA VAL A 219 -8.22 7.89 14.15
C VAL A 219 -7.86 6.50 13.63
N SER A 220 -8.57 5.45 14.07
CA SER A 220 -8.25 4.07 13.65
C SER A 220 -8.62 3.80 12.19
N LEU A 221 -9.71 4.37 11.66
CA LEU A 221 -10.06 4.25 10.24
C LEU A 221 -9.06 4.98 9.34
N ALA A 222 -8.64 6.19 9.72
CA ALA A 222 -7.62 6.95 9.01
C ALA A 222 -6.28 6.19 8.99
N LYS A 223 -5.87 5.66 10.15
CA LYS A 223 -4.69 4.80 10.27
C LYS A 223 -4.81 3.52 9.44
N ALA A 224 -5.97 2.87 9.43
CA ALA A 224 -6.19 1.68 8.63
C ALA A 224 -6.01 1.97 7.14
N ALA A 225 -6.59 3.05 6.62
CA ALA A 225 -6.41 3.46 5.23
C ALA A 225 -4.93 3.70 4.87
N ARG A 226 -4.17 4.30 5.80
CA ARG A 226 -2.73 4.48 5.65
C ARG A 226 -1.99 3.14 5.56
N LEU A 227 -2.28 2.23 6.47
CA LEU A 227 -1.67 0.89 6.49
C LEU A 227 -2.06 0.08 5.24
N MET A 228 -3.26 0.25 4.67
CA MET A 228 -3.62 -0.36 3.38
C MET A 228 -2.73 0.16 2.25
N THR A 229 -2.47 1.47 2.22
CA THR A 229 -1.58 2.08 1.21
C THR A 229 -0.14 1.57 1.33
N ILE A 230 0.35 1.36 2.56
CA ILE A 230 1.69 0.80 2.82
C ILE A 230 1.74 -0.67 2.41
N ASN A 231 0.85 -1.50 2.96
CA ASN A 231 0.93 -2.96 2.83
C ASN A 231 0.39 -3.48 1.48
N PHE A 232 -0.71 -2.93 0.98
CA PHE A 232 -1.30 -3.33 -0.30
C PHE A 232 -0.79 -2.48 -1.46
N GLY A 233 -0.62 -1.17 -1.23
CA GLY A 233 -0.07 -0.24 -2.24
C GLY A 233 1.45 -0.31 -2.38
N GLY A 234 2.16 -0.80 -1.36
CA GLY A 234 3.62 -0.88 -1.38
C GLY A 234 4.30 0.48 -1.40
N CYS A 235 3.65 1.49 -0.82
CA CYS A 235 4.18 2.84 -0.81
C CYS A 235 5.23 3.00 0.30
N ILE A 236 6.40 3.51 -0.07
CA ILE A 236 7.54 3.76 0.80
C ILE A 236 7.73 5.28 0.89
N ALA A 237 7.79 5.81 2.11
CA ALA A 237 8.05 7.22 2.33
C ALA A 237 9.40 7.62 1.72
N GLY A 238 9.50 8.81 1.11
CA GLY A 238 10.67 9.25 0.34
C GLY A 238 10.67 8.82 -1.12
N ILE A 239 10.20 7.61 -1.43
CA ILE A 239 10.19 7.05 -2.79
C ILE A 239 8.89 7.34 -3.54
N GLN A 240 7.75 7.02 -2.91
CA GLN A 240 6.42 7.37 -3.42
C GLN A 240 5.83 8.50 -2.60
N ARG A 241 5.29 9.51 -3.29
CA ARG A 241 4.47 10.52 -2.65
C ARG A 241 3.09 9.92 -2.45
N THR A 242 2.80 9.59 -1.20
CA THR A 242 1.46 9.21 -0.78
C THR A 242 0.72 10.44 -0.31
N ASP A 243 -0.59 10.26 -0.16
CA ASP A 243 -1.42 11.19 0.57
C ASP A 243 -0.75 11.49 1.93
N ALA A 244 -0.67 12.76 2.31
CA ALA A 244 -0.15 13.18 3.61
C ALA A 244 -1.01 12.48 4.67
N GLY A 245 -0.42 11.51 5.35
CA GLY A 245 -1.12 10.67 6.31
C GLY A 245 -1.58 11.50 7.49
N ASN A 246 -2.84 11.26 7.88
CA ASN A 246 -3.52 11.69 9.10
C ASN A 246 -3.28 13.16 9.46
N PRO A 247 -4.21 14.10 9.17
CA PRO A 247 -4.23 15.29 10.01
C PRO A 247 -4.44 14.77 11.42
N LEU A 248 -3.45 14.89 12.29
CA LEU A 248 -3.81 15.50 13.55
C LEU A 248 -4.25 16.93 13.23
#